data_AF-A0A1J5WR33-F1
#
_entry.id   AF-A0A1J5WR33-F1
#
_cell.length_a   1.000
_cell.length_b   1.000
_cell.length_c   1.000
_cell.angle_alpha   90.00
_cell.angle_beta   90.00
_cell.angle_gamma   90.00
#
_symmetry.space_group_name_H-M   'P 1'
#
loop_
_entity.id
_entity.type
_entity.pdbx_description
1 polymer ?
#
loop_
_entity_poly.entity_id
_entity_poly.type
_entity_poly.pdbx_seq_one_letter_code
_entity_poly.pdbx_strand_id
1 'polypeptide(L)'
;MSRTKVEIIGGISLLGVEKPSVHCREGLVKEMCGRINICTDGYSKEEIAQIEENTKKIQKGSIDTKSRSIYAEENNVCILSKNCIVDTYVCSLEITKKEYIEEILGGENQSVWIEKVGELVLRGYAVELLPKTTANQIQELRLSAKEIRKTESIWVGMMKWLVLYGYAVKLLPKLRFHEETQMEELHLSAYCAGQITEILELKSIWIGKVKKLVLYGYAVKLLPKLGFHEETQMEEFRLGAEGADQITEIRKTEDRSIWVGKVKSLD
;
A
#
# COMPACT_ATOMS: atom_id res chain seq x y z
N MET A 1 -9.58 14.67 29.62
CA MET A 1 -9.42 15.64 28.51
C MET A 1 -10.49 15.32 27.48
N SER A 2 -11.30 16.32 27.10
CA SER A 2 -12.37 16.16 26.11
C SER A 2 -11.78 15.94 24.72
N ARG A 3 -12.14 14.84 24.05
CA ARG A 3 -11.89 14.65 22.62
C ARG A 3 -12.74 15.67 21.86
N THR A 4 -12.13 16.73 21.35
CA THR A 4 -12.80 17.65 20.43
C THR A 4 -13.01 16.90 19.12
N LYS A 5 -14.24 16.48 18.84
CA LYS A 5 -14.59 15.82 17.58
C LYS A 5 -14.69 16.89 16.50
N VAL A 6 -13.71 16.92 15.60
CA VAL A 6 -13.73 17.77 14.40
C VAL A 6 -14.12 16.89 13.21
N GLU A 7 -15.29 17.12 12.62
CA GLU A 7 -15.75 16.41 11.44
C GLU A 7 -15.33 17.19 10.19
N ILE A 8 -14.38 16.65 9.43
CA ILE A 8 -13.84 17.30 8.24
C ILE A 8 -14.46 16.65 7.00
N ILE A 9 -15.27 17.42 6.28
CA ILE A 9 -15.91 17.00 5.02
C ILE A 9 -15.24 17.78 3.88
N GLY A 10 -14.23 17.19 3.22
CA GLY A 10 -13.54 17.80 2.07
C GLY A 10 -12.04 18.00 2.27
N GLY A 11 -11.43 18.96 1.57
CA GLY A 11 -10.00 19.25 1.70
C GLY A 11 -9.63 19.81 3.09
N ILE A 12 -8.47 19.42 3.60
CA ILE A 12 -7.86 20.05 4.79
C ILE A 12 -6.72 20.93 4.30
N SER A 13 -6.93 22.24 4.39
CA SER A 13 -5.86 23.24 4.28
C SER A 13 -5.52 23.70 5.69
N LEU A 14 -4.27 23.49 6.12
CA LEU A 14 -3.83 23.79 7.49
C LEU A 14 -3.54 25.29 7.71
N LEU A 15 -3.55 26.07 6.63
CA LEU A 15 -3.54 27.52 6.63
C LEU A 15 -4.74 28.02 5.80
N GLY A 16 -5.37 29.09 6.26
CA GLY A 16 -6.59 29.62 5.66
C GLY A 16 -6.35 30.29 4.31
N VAL A 17 -7.23 29.95 3.35
CA VAL A 17 -7.45 30.47 1.98
C VAL A 17 -6.53 29.82 0.92
N GLU A 18 -6.99 29.27 -0.21
CA GLU A 18 -8.24 29.40 -0.98
C GLU A 18 -9.17 28.17 -0.96
N LYS A 19 -10.46 28.43 -1.20
CA LYS A 19 -11.54 27.44 -1.27
C LYS A 19 -11.16 26.30 -2.23
N PRO A 20 -11.34 25.02 -1.85
CA PRO A 20 -11.44 23.98 -2.86
C PRO A 20 -12.66 24.32 -3.72
N SER A 21 -12.44 24.58 -5.01
CA SER A 21 -13.52 24.79 -5.98
C SER A 21 -14.25 23.47 -6.21
N VAL A 22 -15.10 23.09 -5.25
CA VAL A 22 -16.08 22.04 -5.44
C VAL A 22 -17.20 22.66 -6.27
N HIS A 23 -17.07 22.66 -7.60
CA HIS A 23 -18.22 22.80 -8.47
C HIS A 23 -19.07 21.54 -8.35
N CYS A 24 -19.99 21.54 -7.38
CA CYS A 24 -21.13 20.65 -7.41
C CYS A 24 -21.95 21.01 -8.65
N ARG A 25 -21.90 20.16 -9.68
CA ARG A 25 -22.94 20.18 -10.72
C ARG A 25 -24.27 19.88 -10.01
N GLU A 26 -25.21 20.81 -10.08
CA GLU A 26 -26.58 20.63 -9.58
C GLU A 26 -27.20 19.38 -10.20
N GLY A 27 -27.78 18.51 -9.35
CA GLY A 27 -28.66 17.43 -9.82
C GLY A 27 -28.46 16.04 -9.23
N LEU A 28 -27.60 15.83 -8.24
CA LEU A 28 -27.51 14.52 -7.57
C LEU A 28 -27.76 14.62 -6.06
N VAL A 29 -28.65 13.73 -5.62
CA VAL A 29 -29.07 13.49 -4.24
C VAL A 29 -27.84 13.39 -3.32
N LYS A 30 -27.94 14.02 -2.13
CA LYS A 30 -26.95 14.08 -1.05
C LYS A 30 -26.52 12.70 -0.54
N GLU A 31 -25.66 11.99 -1.27
CA GLU A 31 -24.82 10.94 -0.70
C GLU A 31 -23.34 11.33 -0.80
N MET A 32 -22.67 11.19 0.34
CA MET A 32 -21.36 11.73 0.72
C MET A 32 -20.24 11.50 -0.30
N CYS A 33 -20.03 12.45 -1.22
CA CYS A 33 -18.83 12.51 -2.05
C CYS A 33 -17.72 13.28 -1.32
N GLY A 34 -17.29 12.78 -0.16
CA GLY A 34 -16.24 13.39 0.67
C GLY A 34 -14.88 12.78 0.37
N ARG A 35 -14.07 13.45 -0.46
CA ARG A 35 -12.64 13.18 -0.63
C ARG A 35 -11.86 14.21 0.20
N ILE A 36 -10.91 13.76 1.02
CA ILE A 36 -9.99 14.62 1.75
C ILE A 36 -8.65 14.61 1.03
N ASN A 37 -8.22 15.80 0.61
CA ASN A 37 -6.86 16.05 0.15
C ASN A 37 -6.19 16.95 1.18
N ILE A 38 -4.95 16.62 1.54
CA ILE A 38 -4.11 17.47 2.40
C ILE A 38 -3.08 18.11 1.50
N CYS A 39 -3.06 19.44 1.48
CA CYS A 39 -2.28 20.23 0.55
C CYS A 39 -1.55 21.34 1.31
N THR A 40 -0.23 21.34 1.19
CA THR A 40 0.66 22.43 1.57
C THR A 40 1.26 23.10 0.33
N ASP A 41 0.63 22.95 -0.84
CA ASP A 41 1.11 23.61 -2.06
C ASP A 41 0.81 25.10 -2.01
N GLY A 42 1.78 25.91 -2.47
CA GLY A 42 1.69 27.37 -2.40
C GLY A 42 2.26 28.00 -1.12
N TYR A 43 2.81 27.18 -0.20
CA TYR A 43 3.38 27.67 1.06
C TYR A 43 4.91 27.63 1.08
N SER A 44 5.51 28.59 1.78
CA SER A 44 6.96 28.66 1.99
C SER A 44 7.44 27.58 2.96
N LYS A 45 8.76 27.35 2.98
CA LYS A 45 9.37 26.41 3.93
C LYS A 45 9.16 26.87 5.38
N GLU A 46 9.17 28.18 5.61
CA GLU A 46 8.95 28.79 6.92
C GLU A 46 7.50 28.58 7.39
N GLU A 47 6.53 28.73 6.49
CA GLU A 47 5.11 28.48 6.76
C GLU A 47 4.85 27.01 7.09
N ILE A 48 5.48 26.10 6.33
CA ILE A 48 5.42 24.65 6.59
C ILE A 48 6.06 24.31 7.95
N ALA A 49 7.25 24.86 8.25
CA ALA A 49 7.91 24.65 9.54
C ALA A 49 7.06 25.16 10.72
N GLN A 50 6.36 26.27 10.53
CA GLN A 50 5.44 26.80 11.54
C GLN A 50 4.23 25.88 11.76
N ILE A 51 3.68 25.27 10.70
CA ILE A 51 2.64 24.24 10.81
C ILE A 51 3.16 23.05 11.60
N GLU A 52 4.36 22.55 11.30
CA GLU A 52 4.97 21.44 12.03
C GLU A 52 5.16 21.76 13.51
N GLU A 53 5.61 22.96 13.85
CA GLU A 53 5.78 23.39 15.23
C GLU A 53 4.43 23.50 15.97
N ASN A 54 3.40 24.02 15.30
CA ASN A 54 2.08 24.15 15.89
C ASN A 54 1.38 22.80 16.04
N THR A 55 1.52 21.91 15.06
CA THR A 55 0.96 20.55 15.12
C THR A 55 1.68 19.68 16.15
N LYS A 56 2.99 19.88 16.40
CA LYS A 56 3.68 19.23 17.55
C LYS A 56 3.01 19.52 18.90
N LYS A 57 2.30 20.65 19.03
CA LYS A 57 1.57 21.04 20.26
C LYS A 57 0.20 20.37 20.36
N ILE A 58 -0.32 19.78 19.27
CA ILE A 58 -1.60 19.07 19.24
C ILE A 58 -1.40 17.65 19.79
N GLN A 59 -2.35 17.18 20.60
CA GLN A 59 -2.31 15.81 21.09
C GLN A 59 -2.45 14.82 19.93
N LYS A 60 -1.58 13.82 19.86
CA LYS A 60 -1.58 12.82 18.78
C LYS A 60 -2.91 12.08 18.70
N GLY A 61 -3.37 11.83 17.48
CA GLY A 61 -4.65 11.16 17.22
C GLY A 61 -5.87 11.90 17.77
N SER A 62 -5.75 13.21 18.02
CA SER A 62 -6.88 14.04 18.43
C SER A 62 -7.81 14.38 17.28
N ILE A 63 -7.36 14.21 16.03
CA ILE A 63 -8.13 14.49 14.82
C ILE A 63 -8.61 13.15 14.23
N ASP A 64 -9.91 12.90 14.30
CA ASP A 64 -10.58 11.78 13.62
C ASP A 64 -10.94 12.24 12.20
N THR A 65 -10.34 11.65 11.18
CA THR A 65 -10.67 11.95 9.79
C THR A 65 -11.53 10.86 9.19
N LYS A 66 -12.80 11.19 8.95
CA LYS A 66 -13.76 10.31 8.27
C LYS A 66 -13.95 10.76 6.84
N SER A 67 -13.51 9.94 5.90
CA SER A 67 -13.58 10.22 4.47
C SER A 67 -13.87 8.96 3.68
N ARG A 68 -14.37 9.13 2.46
CA ARG A 68 -14.37 8.01 1.51
C ARG A 68 -12.94 7.74 1.00
N SER A 69 -12.15 8.80 0.82
CA SER A 69 -10.78 8.68 0.28
C SER A 69 -9.86 9.76 0.83
N ILE A 70 -8.63 9.38 1.16
CA ILE A 70 -7.56 10.27 1.63
C ILE A 70 -6.36 10.14 0.71
N TYR A 71 -5.82 11.28 0.27
CA TYR A 71 -4.61 11.36 -0.53
C TYR A 71 -3.64 12.33 0.11
N ALA A 72 -2.39 11.91 0.26
CA ALA A 72 -1.31 12.76 0.76
C ALA A 72 0.03 12.40 0.13
N GLU A 73 0.82 13.44 -0.10
CA GLU A 73 2.15 13.34 -0.70
C GLU A 73 3.17 14.09 0.16
N GLU A 74 4.38 13.54 0.25
CA GLU A 74 5.54 14.16 0.90
C GLU A 74 5.23 14.62 2.34
N ASN A 75 5.44 15.90 2.65
CA ASN A 75 5.15 16.51 3.96
C ASN A 75 3.72 16.29 4.44
N ASN A 76 2.74 16.17 3.54
CA ASN A 76 1.35 15.93 3.92
C ASN A 76 1.19 14.56 4.59
N VAL A 77 2.05 13.58 4.25
CA VAL A 77 2.09 12.27 4.91
C VAL A 77 2.65 12.39 6.33
N CYS A 78 3.65 13.24 6.55
CA CYS A 78 4.17 13.55 7.89
C CYS A 78 3.09 14.17 8.78
N ILE A 79 2.27 15.06 8.22
CA ILE A 79 1.21 15.72 8.97
C ILE A 79 0.09 14.73 9.33
N LEU A 80 -0.33 13.90 8.36
CA LEU A 80 -1.30 12.84 8.59
C LEU A 80 -0.86 11.89 9.70
N SER A 81 0.37 11.36 9.57
CA SER A 81 0.91 10.35 10.47
C SER A 81 1.02 10.83 11.92
N LYS A 82 1.33 12.10 12.15
CA LYS A 82 1.50 12.65 13.50
C LYS A 82 0.18 13.00 14.19
N ASN A 83 -0.82 13.45 13.43
CA ASN A 83 -1.95 14.19 13.99
C ASN A 83 -3.31 13.50 13.83
N CYS A 84 -3.45 12.61 12.84
CA CYS A 84 -4.76 12.07 12.45
C CYS A 84 -4.90 10.57 12.78
N ILE A 85 -6.08 10.18 13.26
CA ILE A 85 -6.58 8.81 13.16
C ILE A 85 -7.37 8.74 11.86
N VAL A 86 -7.03 7.77 11.01
CA VAL A 86 -7.59 7.63 9.68
C VAL A 86 -8.62 6.49 9.64
N ASP A 87 -9.88 6.86 9.41
CA ASP A 87 -11.00 5.95 9.13
C ASP A 87 -11.53 6.29 7.71
N THR A 88 -11.04 5.57 6.70
CA THR A 88 -11.33 5.87 5.29
C THR A 88 -11.50 4.60 4.47
N TYR A 89 -12.28 4.64 3.39
CA TYR A 89 -12.34 3.48 2.49
C TYR A 89 -11.07 3.35 1.66
N VAL A 90 -10.54 4.46 1.13
CA VAL A 90 -9.28 4.51 0.35
C VAL A 90 -8.26 5.41 1.04
N CYS A 91 -7.02 4.96 1.17
CA CYS A 91 -5.89 5.77 1.65
C CYS A 91 -4.71 5.62 0.70
N SER A 92 -4.26 6.73 0.11
CA SER A 92 -3.11 6.76 -0.80
C SER A 92 -2.04 7.70 -0.29
N LEU A 93 -0.86 7.16 0.02
CA LEU A 93 0.29 7.89 0.55
C LEU A 93 1.47 7.73 -0.39
N GLU A 94 2.10 8.84 -0.78
CA GLU A 94 3.29 8.86 -1.61
C GLU A 94 4.41 9.66 -0.93
N ILE A 95 5.59 9.04 -0.82
CA ILE A 95 6.80 9.72 -0.36
C ILE A 95 7.89 9.40 -1.37
N THR A 96 8.38 10.40 -2.09
CA THR A 96 9.46 10.20 -3.08
C THR A 96 10.82 10.57 -2.54
N LYS A 97 10.90 11.37 -1.47
CA LYS A 97 12.16 11.76 -0.84
C LYS A 97 12.41 11.03 0.48
N LYS A 98 13.63 10.56 0.63
CA LYS A 98 14.09 9.81 1.81
C LYS A 98 14.01 10.61 3.12
N GLU A 99 14.23 11.93 3.05
CA GLU A 99 14.21 12.82 4.22
C GLU A 99 12.88 12.76 4.99
N TYR A 100 11.75 12.68 4.29
CA TYR A 100 10.43 12.64 4.93
C TYR A 100 10.15 11.31 5.63
N ILE A 101 10.54 10.18 5.04
CA ILE A 101 10.35 8.89 5.72
C ILE A 101 11.27 8.76 6.95
N GLU A 102 12.49 9.28 6.87
CA GLU A 102 13.43 9.28 8.00
C GLU A 102 12.91 10.17 9.14
N GLU A 103 12.27 11.29 8.81
CA GLU A 103 11.62 12.13 9.81
C GLU A 103 10.44 11.40 10.50
N ILE A 104 9.58 10.72 9.72
CA ILE A 104 8.43 9.98 10.27
C ILE A 104 8.90 8.83 11.15
N LEU A 105 9.88 8.05 10.68
CA LEU A 105 10.38 6.87 11.40
C LEU A 105 11.34 7.21 12.55
N GLY A 106 12.06 8.33 12.47
CA GLY A 106 13.00 8.82 13.48
C GLY A 106 12.36 9.51 14.68
N GLY A 107 11.06 9.86 14.60
CA GLY A 107 10.32 10.45 15.71
C GLY A 107 9.95 9.45 16.82
N GLU A 108 9.83 9.94 18.06
CA GLU A 108 9.58 9.13 19.28
C GLU A 108 8.27 8.33 19.30
N ASN A 109 7.37 8.47 18.33
CA ASN A 109 6.18 7.61 18.25
C ASN A 109 5.84 7.31 16.79
N GLN A 110 5.99 6.04 16.44
CA GLN A 110 6.17 5.59 15.07
C GLN A 110 4.90 5.02 14.43
N SER A 111 3.71 5.13 15.04
CA SER A 111 2.48 4.50 14.53
C SER A 111 1.60 5.46 13.74
N VAL A 112 1.31 5.09 12.48
CA VAL A 112 0.28 5.75 11.65
C VAL A 112 -1.02 4.99 11.89
N TRP A 113 -1.94 5.58 12.66
CA TRP A 113 -3.17 4.91 13.08
C TRP A 113 -4.18 4.87 11.93
N ILE A 114 -4.04 3.88 11.06
CA ILE A 114 -5.01 3.56 10.01
C ILE A 114 -5.93 2.46 10.55
N GLU A 115 -6.99 2.82 11.28
CA GLU A 115 -7.83 1.84 11.99
C GLU A 115 -8.64 0.98 11.02
N LYS A 116 -9.26 1.61 10.02
CA LYS A 116 -10.05 0.93 8.98
C LYS A 116 -9.74 1.53 7.63
N VAL A 117 -9.15 0.71 6.75
CA VAL A 117 -8.95 1.04 5.34
C VAL A 117 -9.36 -0.13 4.47
N GLY A 118 -10.26 0.11 3.52
CA GLY A 118 -10.61 -0.87 2.51
C GLY A 118 -9.45 -1.09 1.53
N GLU A 119 -8.95 0.00 0.96
CA GLU A 119 -7.86 0.06 -0.01
C GLU A 119 -6.71 0.94 0.48
N LEU A 120 -5.54 0.34 0.67
CA LEU A 120 -4.31 1.05 1.04
C LEU A 120 -3.33 1.06 -0.14
N VAL A 121 -2.94 2.25 -0.57
CA VAL A 121 -1.96 2.48 -1.63
C VAL A 121 -0.74 3.20 -1.04
N LEU A 122 0.42 2.56 -1.07
CA LEU A 122 1.68 3.15 -0.62
C LEU A 122 2.68 3.21 -1.77
N ARG A 123 3.25 4.39 -2.01
CA ARG A 123 4.20 4.65 -3.11
C ARG A 123 5.51 5.23 -2.62
N GLY A 124 6.61 4.78 -3.22
CA GLY A 124 7.97 5.19 -2.88
C GLY A 124 8.34 4.74 -1.46
N TYR A 125 8.89 5.65 -0.66
CA TYR A 125 9.28 5.39 0.72
C TYR A 125 8.08 5.20 1.66
N ALA A 126 6.87 5.60 1.25
CA ALA A 126 5.67 5.40 2.08
C ALA A 126 5.40 3.92 2.38
N VAL A 127 5.94 3.00 1.56
CA VAL A 127 5.88 1.55 1.80
C VAL A 127 6.48 1.16 3.16
N GLU A 128 7.48 1.90 3.66
CA GLU A 128 8.09 1.63 4.98
C GLU A 128 7.16 1.97 6.14
N LEU A 129 6.03 2.66 5.89
CA LEU A 129 4.98 2.90 6.88
C LEU A 129 4.06 1.69 7.08
N LEU A 130 4.09 0.68 6.20
CA LEU A 130 3.18 -0.47 6.26
C LEU A 130 3.15 -1.18 7.63
N PRO A 131 4.28 -1.47 8.32
CA PRO A 131 4.24 -2.10 9.65
C PRO A 131 3.56 -1.25 10.71
N LYS A 132 3.42 0.05 10.45
CA LYS A 132 2.87 1.04 11.36
C LYS A 132 1.39 1.28 11.14
N THR A 133 0.85 0.77 10.03
CA THR A 133 -0.58 0.75 9.74
C THR A 133 -1.22 -0.46 10.43
N THR A 134 -2.39 -0.30 11.03
CA THR A 134 -3.16 -1.43 11.58
C THR A 134 -3.76 -2.24 10.44
N ALA A 135 -3.00 -3.22 9.94
CA ALA A 135 -3.28 -3.97 8.72
C ALA A 135 -4.40 -5.03 8.84
N ASN A 136 -5.08 -5.14 9.98
CA ASN A 136 -6.05 -6.22 10.24
C ASN A 136 -7.35 -6.12 9.43
N GLN A 137 -7.61 -5.01 8.73
CA GLN A 137 -8.85 -4.79 7.97
C GLN A 137 -8.64 -4.36 6.51
N ILE A 138 -7.41 -4.41 6.00
CA ILE A 138 -7.11 -4.03 4.61
C ILE A 138 -7.59 -5.14 3.67
N GLN A 139 -8.53 -4.82 2.78
CA GLN A 139 -9.01 -5.76 1.77
C GLN A 139 -8.15 -5.71 0.50
N GLU A 140 -7.62 -4.53 0.19
CA GLU A 140 -6.80 -4.27 -0.98
C GLU A 140 -5.53 -3.53 -0.60
N LEU A 141 -4.38 -4.11 -0.95
CA LEU A 141 -3.07 -3.56 -0.67
C LEU A 141 -2.28 -3.38 -1.97
N ARG A 142 -1.94 -2.13 -2.29
CA ARG A 142 -1.11 -1.77 -3.43
C ARG A 142 0.18 -1.11 -2.97
N LEU A 143 1.32 -1.73 -3.25
CA LEU A 143 2.63 -1.21 -2.87
C LEU A 143 3.51 -1.01 -4.11
N SER A 144 4.16 0.14 -4.20
CA SER A 144 5.16 0.42 -5.22
C SER A 144 6.37 1.08 -4.59
N ALA A 145 7.55 0.48 -4.75
CA ALA A 145 8.78 1.01 -4.17
C ALA A 145 9.93 1.02 -5.18
N LYS A 146 10.73 2.10 -5.15
CA LYS A 146 12.01 2.19 -5.88
C LYS A 146 13.17 1.65 -5.06
N GLU A 147 13.04 1.62 -3.74
CA GLU A 147 13.95 0.97 -2.80
C GLU A 147 13.20 0.64 -1.50
N ILE A 148 13.71 -0.33 -0.75
CA ILE A 148 13.23 -0.69 0.60
C ILE A 148 14.47 -1.03 1.43
N ARG A 149 14.63 -0.41 2.60
CA ARG A 149 15.79 -0.67 3.46
C ARG A 149 15.56 -1.91 4.33
N LYS A 150 14.52 -1.85 5.16
CA LYS A 150 14.15 -2.91 6.08
C LYS A 150 12.67 -2.80 6.40
N THR A 151 12.01 -3.93 6.36
CA THR A 151 10.63 -4.08 6.79
C THR A 151 10.55 -5.39 7.53
N GLU A 152 9.87 -5.39 8.66
CA GLU A 152 9.61 -6.60 9.47
C GLU A 152 8.47 -7.41 8.84
N SER A 153 8.19 -8.62 9.36
CA SER A 153 7.00 -9.36 8.95
C SER A 153 5.73 -8.65 9.43
N ILE A 154 4.71 -8.63 8.60
CA ILE A 154 3.46 -7.89 8.85
C ILE A 154 2.30 -8.86 8.67
N TRP A 155 1.43 -8.93 9.67
CA TRP A 155 0.16 -9.62 9.54
C TRP A 155 -0.83 -8.74 8.77
N VAL A 156 -1.30 -9.21 7.62
CA VAL A 156 -2.25 -8.47 6.76
C VAL A 156 -3.65 -9.07 6.75
N GLY A 157 -3.89 -10.11 7.57
CA GLY A 157 -5.22 -10.71 7.72
C GLY A 157 -5.75 -11.38 6.45
N MET A 158 -7.05 -11.23 6.20
CA MET A 158 -7.74 -11.73 5.01
C MET A 158 -7.66 -10.68 3.89
N MET A 159 -6.83 -10.93 2.89
CA MET A 159 -6.60 -10.04 1.75
C MET A 159 -7.38 -10.51 0.52
N LYS A 160 -8.06 -9.60 -0.18
CA LYS A 160 -8.71 -9.90 -1.47
C LYS A 160 -7.83 -9.55 -2.64
N TRP A 161 -7.12 -8.42 -2.59
CA TRP A 161 -6.27 -7.94 -3.69
C TRP A 161 -4.89 -7.56 -3.16
N LEU A 162 -3.84 -8.15 -3.73
CA LEU A 162 -2.45 -7.80 -3.43
C LEU A 162 -1.72 -7.43 -4.71
N VAL A 163 -1.22 -6.19 -4.76
CA VAL A 163 -0.50 -5.66 -5.91
C VAL A 163 0.86 -5.11 -5.48
N LEU A 164 1.94 -5.73 -5.95
CA LEU A 164 3.32 -5.35 -5.61
C LEU A 164 4.12 -4.98 -6.87
N TYR A 165 4.65 -3.75 -6.88
CA TYR A 165 5.49 -3.23 -7.96
C TYR A 165 6.92 -2.93 -7.50
N GLY A 166 7.89 -3.30 -8.33
CA GLY A 166 9.29 -2.96 -8.13
C GLY A 166 9.88 -3.60 -6.87
N TYR A 167 10.56 -2.80 -6.03
CA TYR A 167 11.15 -3.30 -4.78
C TYR A 167 10.11 -3.75 -3.75
N ALA A 168 8.83 -3.36 -3.89
CA ALA A 168 7.76 -3.83 -3.02
C ALA A 168 7.54 -5.36 -3.12
N VAL A 169 7.95 -5.99 -4.23
CA VAL A 169 7.90 -7.45 -4.38
C VAL A 169 8.71 -8.16 -3.28
N LYS A 170 9.80 -7.55 -2.79
CA LYS A 170 10.61 -8.07 -1.66
C LYS A 170 9.82 -8.23 -0.36
N LEU A 171 8.66 -7.58 -0.24
CA LEU A 171 7.81 -7.69 0.93
C LEU A 171 6.94 -8.95 0.90
N LEU A 172 6.73 -9.59 -0.24
CA LEU A 172 5.90 -10.79 -0.36
C LEU A 172 6.15 -11.85 0.73
N PRO A 173 7.40 -12.31 0.98
CA PRO A 173 7.67 -13.29 2.05
C PRO A 173 7.46 -12.76 3.47
N LYS A 174 7.30 -11.45 3.63
CA LYS A 174 7.09 -10.77 4.92
C LYS A 174 5.61 -10.53 5.21
N LEU A 175 4.75 -10.58 4.21
CA LEU A 175 3.30 -10.48 4.39
C LEU A 175 2.76 -11.84 4.86
N ARG A 176 2.14 -11.84 6.04
CA ARG A 176 1.50 -13.02 6.62
C ARG A 176 -0.01 -12.92 6.40
N PHE A 177 -0.55 -13.88 5.68
CA PHE A 177 -1.97 -13.98 5.37
C PHE A 177 -2.66 -14.95 6.33
N HIS A 178 -3.98 -14.79 6.48
CA HIS A 178 -4.79 -15.81 7.13
C HIS A 178 -4.81 -17.10 6.28
N GLU A 179 -4.82 -18.28 6.91
CA GLU A 179 -4.78 -19.56 6.20
C GLU A 179 -5.97 -19.75 5.24
N GLU A 180 -7.14 -19.25 5.64
CA GLU A 180 -8.37 -19.27 4.86
C GLU A 180 -8.46 -18.15 3.81
N THR A 181 -7.37 -17.40 3.57
CA THR A 181 -7.38 -16.29 2.60
C THR A 181 -7.69 -16.81 1.20
N GLN A 182 -8.72 -16.21 0.60
CA GLN A 182 -9.10 -16.41 -0.80
C GLN A 182 -8.87 -15.08 -1.53
N MET A 183 -7.71 -14.96 -2.19
CA MET A 183 -7.40 -13.77 -2.97
C MET A 183 -8.13 -13.80 -4.31
N GLU A 184 -8.79 -12.69 -4.63
CA GLU A 184 -9.33 -12.43 -5.95
C GLU A 184 -8.19 -12.19 -6.95
N GLU A 185 -7.17 -11.40 -6.58
CA GLU A 185 -6.01 -11.14 -7.43
C GLU A 185 -4.70 -11.03 -6.64
N LEU A 186 -3.67 -11.72 -7.16
CA LEU A 186 -2.27 -11.50 -6.82
C LEU A 186 -1.55 -10.97 -8.07
N HIS A 187 -1.04 -9.74 -7.99
CA HIS A 187 -0.27 -9.11 -9.06
C HIS A 187 1.14 -8.78 -8.56
N LEU A 188 2.14 -9.37 -9.20
CA LEU A 188 3.56 -9.10 -8.94
C LEU A 188 4.24 -8.59 -10.21
N SER A 189 4.89 -7.44 -10.14
CA SER A 189 5.65 -6.88 -11.26
C SER A 189 7.01 -6.40 -10.81
N ALA A 190 8.05 -6.94 -11.43
CA ALA A 190 9.44 -6.59 -11.14
C ALA A 190 10.19 -6.22 -12.42
N TYR A 191 10.87 -5.08 -12.39
CA TYR A 191 11.56 -4.47 -13.52
C TYR A 191 13.03 -4.88 -13.63
N CYS A 192 13.64 -5.37 -12.53
CA CYS A 192 15.03 -5.85 -12.54
C CYS A 192 15.24 -7.05 -11.60
N ALA A 193 16.29 -7.83 -11.86
CA ALA A 193 16.60 -9.02 -11.07
C ALA A 193 16.81 -8.71 -9.56
N GLY A 194 17.42 -7.56 -9.24
CA GLY A 194 17.70 -7.16 -7.85
C GLY A 194 16.45 -6.99 -6.97
N GLN A 195 15.26 -6.89 -7.56
CA GLN A 195 13.97 -6.82 -6.85
C GLN A 195 13.47 -8.18 -6.37
N ILE A 196 14.04 -9.28 -6.89
CA ILE A 196 13.59 -10.64 -6.59
C ILE A 196 14.70 -11.58 -6.10
N THR A 197 15.98 -11.18 -6.20
CA THR A 197 17.13 -12.03 -5.87
C THR A 197 16.99 -12.71 -4.51
N GLU A 198 16.67 -11.94 -3.46
CA GLU A 198 16.50 -12.46 -2.10
C GLU A 198 15.37 -13.50 -2.01
N ILE A 199 14.30 -13.34 -2.79
CA ILE A 199 13.16 -14.24 -2.77
C ILE A 199 13.49 -15.58 -3.43
N LEU A 200 14.31 -15.56 -4.50
CA LEU A 200 14.70 -16.77 -5.21
C LEU A 200 15.53 -17.73 -4.34
N GLU A 201 16.20 -17.22 -3.31
CA GLU A 201 16.97 -18.00 -2.35
C GLU A 201 16.09 -18.63 -1.25
N LEU A 202 14.84 -18.17 -1.11
CA LEU A 202 13.91 -18.70 -0.12
C LEU A 202 13.30 -20.04 -0.57
N LYS A 203 12.76 -20.75 0.43
CA LYS A 203 11.79 -21.83 0.20
C LYS A 203 10.50 -21.27 -0.40
N SER A 204 9.60 -22.17 -0.80
CA SER A 204 8.27 -21.78 -1.28
C SER A 204 7.56 -20.86 -0.28
N ILE A 205 6.91 -19.82 -0.81
CA ILE A 205 6.11 -18.84 -0.09
C ILE A 205 4.66 -19.26 -0.24
N TRP A 206 4.02 -19.58 0.87
CA TRP A 206 2.60 -19.90 0.89
C TRP A 206 1.73 -18.65 0.70
N ILE A 207 0.88 -18.64 -0.32
CA ILE A 207 -0.04 -17.52 -0.63
C ILE A 207 -1.52 -17.90 -0.44
N GLY A 208 -1.85 -19.18 -0.24
CA GLY A 208 -3.22 -19.65 -0.07
C GLY A 208 -3.96 -19.87 -1.39
N LYS A 209 -5.26 -19.53 -1.46
CA LYS A 209 -6.10 -19.68 -2.66
C LYS A 209 -6.07 -18.37 -3.46
N VAL A 210 -5.83 -18.46 -4.77
CA VAL A 210 -5.77 -17.29 -5.68
C VAL A 210 -6.65 -17.55 -6.90
N LYS A 211 -7.57 -16.63 -7.22
CA LYS A 211 -8.41 -16.70 -8.43
C LYS A 211 -7.71 -16.14 -9.66
N LYS A 212 -7.00 -15.02 -9.51
CA LYS A 212 -6.24 -14.40 -10.60
C LYS A 212 -4.78 -14.20 -10.21
N LEU A 213 -3.87 -14.73 -11.02
CA LEU A 213 -2.44 -14.57 -10.84
C LEU A 213 -1.86 -13.80 -12.03
N VAL A 214 -1.21 -12.67 -11.76
CA VAL A 214 -0.51 -11.87 -12.77
C VAL A 214 0.95 -11.71 -12.36
N LEU A 215 1.87 -12.26 -13.16
CA LEU A 215 3.30 -12.07 -12.98
C LEU A 215 3.88 -11.35 -14.19
N TYR A 216 4.56 -10.22 -13.95
CA TYR A 216 5.14 -9.41 -15.01
C TYR A 216 6.63 -9.13 -14.80
N GLY A 217 7.39 -9.16 -15.90
CA GLY A 217 8.83 -8.92 -15.91
C GLY A 217 9.61 -10.01 -15.17
N TYR A 218 10.56 -9.61 -14.34
CA TYR A 218 11.34 -10.54 -13.53
C TYR A 218 10.49 -11.31 -12.52
N ALA A 219 9.30 -10.84 -12.14
CA ALA A 219 8.43 -11.52 -11.19
C ALA A 219 7.99 -12.90 -11.69
N VAL A 220 8.04 -13.15 -13.00
CA VAL A 220 7.81 -14.47 -13.60
C VAL A 220 8.73 -15.54 -13.00
N LYS A 221 9.98 -15.19 -12.64
CA LYS A 221 10.92 -16.13 -11.98
C LYS A 221 10.46 -16.57 -10.58
N LEU A 222 9.53 -15.86 -9.96
CA LEU A 222 9.00 -16.21 -8.65
C LEU A 222 7.96 -17.33 -8.74
N LEU A 223 7.44 -17.66 -9.92
CA LEU A 223 6.39 -18.66 -10.09
C LEU A 223 6.69 -19.99 -9.37
N PRO A 224 7.89 -20.61 -9.48
CA PRO A 224 8.21 -21.85 -8.77
C PRO A 224 8.29 -21.68 -7.25
N LYS A 225 8.38 -20.45 -6.75
CA LYS A 225 8.44 -20.11 -5.33
C LYS A 225 7.06 -19.84 -4.75
N LEU A 226 6.00 -19.71 -5.56
CA LEU A 226 4.65 -19.49 -5.04
C LEU A 226 3.99 -20.83 -4.70
N GLY A 227 3.64 -21.00 -3.43
CA GLY A 227 2.86 -22.13 -2.93
C GLY A 227 1.39 -21.79 -2.89
N PHE A 228 0.58 -22.59 -3.59
CA PHE A 228 -0.88 -22.46 -3.64
C PHE A 228 -1.54 -23.59 -2.87
N HIS A 229 -2.75 -23.34 -2.38
CA HIS A 229 -3.58 -24.37 -1.78
C HIS A 229 -4.05 -25.40 -2.82
N GLU A 230 -4.11 -26.68 -2.47
CA GLU A 230 -4.47 -27.79 -3.37
C GLU A 230 -5.79 -27.57 -4.13
N GLU A 231 -6.79 -27.05 -3.43
CA GLU A 231 -8.10 -26.68 -3.98
C GLU A 231 -8.12 -25.37 -4.80
N THR A 232 -6.98 -24.78 -5.14
CA THR A 232 -6.93 -23.54 -5.91
C THR A 232 -7.53 -23.73 -7.31
N GLN A 233 -8.53 -22.89 -7.61
CA GLN A 233 -9.16 -22.80 -8.92
C GLN A 233 -8.93 -21.38 -9.46
N MET A 234 -7.90 -21.24 -10.29
CA MET A 234 -7.58 -19.99 -10.97
C MET A 234 -8.51 -19.78 -12.16
N GLU A 235 -9.14 -18.63 -12.20
CA GLU A 235 -9.91 -18.17 -13.35
C GLU A 235 -8.99 -17.62 -14.44
N GLU A 236 -7.91 -16.96 -14.03
CA GLU A 236 -6.99 -16.28 -14.92
C GLU A 236 -5.56 -16.39 -14.41
N PHE A 237 -4.66 -16.88 -15.26
CA PHE A 237 -3.23 -16.90 -15.01
C PHE A 237 -2.52 -16.17 -16.15
N ARG A 238 -1.84 -15.07 -15.84
CA ARG A 238 -1.13 -14.24 -16.81
C ARG A 238 0.37 -14.16 -16.53
N LEU A 239 1.16 -14.41 -17.56
CA LEU A 239 2.63 -14.28 -17.52
C LEU A 239 3.10 -13.30 -18.59
N GLY A 240 3.63 -12.15 -18.17
CA GLY A 240 4.25 -11.19 -19.08
C GLY A 240 5.76 -11.14 -18.89
N ALA A 241 6.53 -11.41 -19.93
CA ALA A 241 7.98 -11.22 -19.93
C ALA A 241 8.41 -10.39 -21.15
N GLU A 242 9.32 -9.45 -20.92
CA GLU A 242 9.89 -8.56 -21.93
C GLU A 242 11.20 -9.09 -22.51
N GLY A 243 11.85 -10.04 -21.84
CA GLY A 243 13.15 -10.58 -22.22
C GLY A 243 13.34 -12.04 -21.83
N ALA A 244 14.17 -12.76 -22.60
CA ALA A 244 14.46 -14.18 -22.37
C ALA A 244 15.13 -14.44 -21.00
N ASP A 245 15.87 -13.47 -20.48
CA ASP A 245 16.50 -13.53 -19.18
C ASP A 245 15.47 -13.63 -18.04
N GLN A 246 14.24 -13.13 -18.22
CA GLN A 246 13.14 -13.16 -17.23
C GLN A 246 12.49 -14.54 -17.06
N ILE A 247 12.65 -15.45 -18.02
CA ILE A 247 12.10 -16.82 -17.96
C ILE A 247 13.15 -17.90 -17.68
N THR A 248 14.42 -17.51 -17.52
CA THR A 248 15.55 -18.44 -17.33
C THR A 248 15.37 -19.38 -16.14
N GLU A 249 14.80 -18.88 -15.03
CA GLU A 249 14.68 -19.68 -13.79
C GLU A 249 13.60 -20.76 -13.88
N ILE A 250 12.51 -20.48 -14.60
CA ILE A 250 11.46 -21.48 -14.90
C ILE A 250 12.06 -22.67 -15.67
N ARG A 251 13.07 -22.45 -16.51
CA ARG A 251 13.69 -23.52 -17.31
C ARG A 251 14.66 -24.40 -16.49
N LYS A 252 15.09 -23.95 -15.31
CA LYS A 252 16.07 -24.66 -14.47
C LYS A 252 15.44 -25.59 -13.45
N THR A 253 14.14 -25.48 -13.18
CA THR A 253 13.44 -26.41 -12.26
C THR A 253 13.66 -27.84 -12.74
N GLU A 254 14.11 -28.73 -11.84
CA GLU A 254 14.60 -30.08 -12.15
C GLU A 254 13.60 -30.89 -12.99
N ASP A 255 12.32 -30.82 -12.64
CA ASP A 255 11.24 -31.54 -13.34
C ASP A 255 10.63 -30.75 -14.51
N ARG A 256 11.07 -29.51 -14.73
CA ARG A 256 10.51 -28.54 -15.70
C ARG A 256 8.98 -28.39 -15.60
N SER A 257 8.40 -28.78 -14.48
CA SER A 257 6.98 -28.69 -14.19
C SER A 257 6.76 -27.81 -12.98
N ILE A 258 5.74 -26.96 -13.04
CA ILE A 258 5.28 -26.14 -11.91
C ILE A 258 3.79 -26.42 -11.74
N TRP A 259 3.39 -26.77 -10.53
CA TRP A 259 2.00 -26.95 -10.19
C TRP A 259 1.40 -25.63 -9.70
N VAL A 260 0.29 -25.20 -10.34
CA VAL A 260 -0.40 -23.94 -10.04
C VAL A 260 -1.90 -24.13 -9.73
N GLY A 261 -2.33 -25.38 -9.51
CA GLY A 261 -3.74 -25.73 -9.37
C GLY A 261 -4.49 -25.84 -10.71
N LYS A 262 -5.82 -25.74 -10.67
CA LYS A 262 -6.68 -25.79 -11.86
C LYS A 262 -6.80 -24.38 -12.45
N VAL A 263 -6.52 -24.22 -13.75
CA VAL A 263 -6.53 -22.92 -14.44
C VAL A 263 -7.59 -22.93 -15.53
N LYS A 264 -8.51 -21.95 -15.53
CA LYS A 264 -9.53 -21.80 -16.59
C LYS A 264 -8.98 -21.08 -17.82
N SER A 265 -8.24 -19.99 -17.64
CA SER A 265 -7.63 -19.18 -18.70
C SER A 265 -6.15 -18.94 -18.43
N LEU A 266 -5.30 -19.11 -19.45
CA LEU A 266 -3.86 -18.87 -19.40
C LEU A 266 -3.48 -17.95 -20.56
N ASP A 267 -2.95 -16.77 -20.23
CA ASP A 267 -2.47 -15.77 -21.21
C ASP A 267 -0.99 -15.40 -21.01
#